data_AF-A0A4V0WVH3-F1
#
_entry.id   AF-A0A4V0WVH3-F1
#
_cell.length_a   1.000
_cell.length_b   1.000
_cell.length_c   1.000
_cell.angle_alpha   90.00
_cell.angle_beta   90.00
_cell.angle_gamma   90.00
#
_symmetry.space_group_name_H-M   'P 1'
#
loop_
_entity.id
_entity.type
_entity.pdbx_description
1 polymer ?
#
loop_
_entity_poly.entity_id
_entity_poly.type
_entity_poly.pdbx_seq_one_letter_code
_entity_poly.pdbx_strand_id
1 'polypeptide(L)'
;MPKSVKPVGAEDTEELVQDAIVIAAQMLHRVELSGKKFTPGNIAYYAVLHMRSGRRSQGSSRVDTMGIGTQLDGSSSVLSFEEEVGYDPELDEPITLGQLLASEHEDPSMEAARNLDWELFLATHDYRYGVIIKGMAEGRSLKDTATAQGEWYPGMWALKNRMAEDVREYLGEEAIAESVRTPQWKASINRDREKTACRADRRRTQQPTEVNGSRA
;
A
#
# COMPACT_ATOMS: atom_id res chain seq x y z
N MET A 1 -0.65 -8.72 -35.14
CA MET A 1 0.17 -8.46 -33.94
C MET A 1 0.42 -6.96 -33.73
N PRO A 2 1.04 -6.19 -34.65
CA PRO A 2 1.46 -4.80 -34.34
C PRO A 2 0.30 -3.83 -34.09
N LYS A 3 -0.83 -4.02 -34.77
CA LYS A 3 -2.01 -3.13 -34.63
C LYS A 3 -2.88 -3.42 -33.40
N SER A 4 -2.63 -4.51 -32.69
CA SER A 4 -3.48 -5.00 -31.59
C SER A 4 -2.84 -4.90 -30.20
N VAL A 5 -1.54 -4.61 -30.15
CA VAL A 5 -0.75 -4.49 -28.93
C VAL A 5 -0.34 -3.03 -28.79
N LYS A 6 -0.49 -2.46 -27.59
CA LYS A 6 -0.04 -1.09 -27.32
C LYS A 6 1.48 -1.12 -27.08
N PRO A 7 2.28 -0.37 -27.86
CA PRO A 7 3.69 -0.17 -27.53
C PRO A 7 3.77 0.67 -26.25
N VAL A 8 4.81 0.43 -25.46
CA VAL A 8 5.07 1.12 -24.21
C VAL A 8 6.49 1.68 -24.22
N GLY A 9 6.64 2.97 -23.90
CA GLY A 9 7.94 3.63 -23.95
C GLY A 9 8.50 3.72 -25.38
N ALA A 10 9.69 3.17 -25.57
CA ALA A 10 10.42 3.20 -26.84
C ALA A 10 10.29 1.91 -27.68
N GLU A 11 9.37 1.01 -27.32
CA GLU A 11 9.15 -0.25 -28.05
C GLU A 11 8.80 0.00 -29.53
N ASP A 12 9.52 -0.68 -30.41
CA ASP A 12 9.20 -0.69 -31.83
C ASP A 12 8.37 -1.91 -32.24
N THR A 13 7.84 -1.89 -33.45
CA THR A 13 6.97 -2.97 -33.94
C THR A 13 7.72 -4.28 -34.18
N GLU A 14 9.03 -4.23 -34.45
CA GLU A 14 9.86 -5.41 -34.72
C GLU A 14 10.19 -6.14 -33.42
N GLU A 15 10.54 -5.40 -32.37
CA GLU A 15 10.72 -5.88 -31.00
C GLU A 15 9.45 -6.58 -30.50
N LEU A 16 8.27 -5.99 -30.72
CA LEU A 16 7.00 -6.60 -30.34
C LEU A 16 6.73 -7.93 -31.08
N VAL A 17 7.15 -8.03 -32.34
CA VAL A 17 7.02 -9.27 -33.12
C VAL A 17 8.01 -10.32 -32.60
N GLN A 18 9.26 -9.94 -32.34
CA GLN A 18 10.26 -10.82 -31.76
C GLN A 18 9.80 -11.36 -30.42
N ASP A 19 9.26 -10.51 -29.55
CA ASP A 19 8.74 -10.90 -28.25
C ASP A 19 7.56 -11.87 -28.35
N ALA A 20 6.63 -11.62 -29.27
CA ALA A 20 5.54 -12.53 -29.55
C ALA A 20 6.04 -13.92 -29.99
N ILE A 21 7.07 -13.97 -30.84
CA ILE A 21 7.70 -15.21 -31.30
C ILE A 21 8.35 -15.95 -30.14
N VAL A 22 9.12 -15.24 -29.30
CA VAL A 22 9.79 -15.84 -28.14
C VAL A 22 8.77 -16.38 -27.14
N ILE A 23 7.68 -15.65 -26.85
CA ILE A 23 6.59 -16.14 -25.99
C ILE A 23 5.96 -17.40 -26.59
N ALA A 24 5.68 -17.41 -27.89
CA ALA A 24 5.13 -18.58 -28.58
C ALA A 24 6.08 -19.79 -28.47
N ALA A 25 7.38 -19.60 -28.68
CA ALA A 25 8.40 -20.64 -28.56
C ALA A 25 8.49 -21.20 -27.13
N GLN A 26 8.48 -20.32 -26.12
CA GLN A 26 8.46 -20.75 -24.71
C GLN A 26 7.19 -21.55 -24.38
N MET A 27 6.03 -21.14 -24.92
CA MET A 27 4.78 -21.86 -24.74
C MET A 27 4.81 -23.25 -25.40
N LEU A 28 5.32 -23.34 -26.64
CA LEU A 28 5.51 -24.62 -27.34
C LEU A 28 6.38 -25.57 -26.52
N HIS A 29 7.54 -25.10 -26.10
CA HIS A 29 8.47 -25.91 -25.33
C HIS A 29 7.86 -26.41 -24.01
N ARG A 30 7.13 -25.56 -23.28
CA ARG A 30 6.44 -25.96 -22.03
C ARG A 30 5.33 -26.99 -22.26
N VAL A 31 4.59 -26.85 -23.36
CA VAL A 31 3.49 -27.75 -23.69
C VAL A 31 4.03 -29.12 -24.13
N GLU A 32 5.11 -29.14 -24.91
CA GLU A 32 5.85 -30.36 -25.28
C GLU A 32 6.35 -31.09 -24.04
N LEU A 33 7.01 -30.39 -23.11
CA LEU A 33 7.45 -30.95 -21.84
C LEU A 33 6.29 -31.51 -20.99
N SER A 34 5.13 -30.87 -21.05
CA SER A 34 3.93 -31.31 -20.34
C SER A 34 3.17 -32.46 -21.05
N GLY A 35 3.58 -32.86 -22.26
CA GLY A 35 2.91 -33.90 -23.05
C GLY A 35 1.47 -33.55 -23.48
N LYS A 36 1.11 -32.27 -23.47
CA LYS A 36 -0.25 -31.83 -23.80
C LYS A 36 -0.39 -31.62 -25.32
N LYS A 37 -1.54 -31.99 -25.87
CA LYS A 37 -1.87 -31.69 -27.28
C LYS A 37 -2.13 -30.19 -27.43
N PHE A 38 -1.60 -29.59 -28.48
CA PHE A 38 -1.87 -28.20 -28.83
C PHE A 38 -2.13 -28.04 -30.32
N THR A 39 -2.74 -26.92 -30.67
CA THR A 39 -2.85 -26.44 -32.05
C THR A 39 -2.01 -25.17 -32.18
N PRO A 40 -1.39 -24.92 -33.35
CA PRO A 40 -0.66 -23.67 -33.59
C PRO A 40 -1.52 -22.43 -33.35
N GLY A 41 -2.82 -22.51 -33.67
CA GLY A 41 -3.79 -21.44 -33.43
C GLY A 41 -3.95 -21.08 -31.95
N ASN A 42 -4.00 -22.08 -31.05
CA ASN A 42 -4.08 -21.82 -29.61
C ASN A 42 -2.83 -21.12 -29.10
N ILE A 43 -1.65 -21.56 -29.53
CA ILE A 43 -0.38 -20.94 -29.14
C ILE A 43 -0.32 -19.49 -29.61
N ALA A 44 -0.66 -19.24 -30.89
CA ALA A 44 -0.68 -17.89 -31.44
C ALA A 44 -1.67 -17.00 -30.67
N TYR A 45 -2.89 -17.49 -30.39
CA TYR A 45 -3.90 -16.77 -29.63
C TYR A 45 -3.40 -16.35 -28.24
N TYR A 46 -2.83 -17.28 -27.47
CA TYR A 46 -2.32 -16.97 -26.13
C TYR A 46 -1.07 -16.10 -26.15
N ALA A 47 -0.22 -16.21 -27.17
CA ALA A 47 0.89 -15.29 -27.38
C ALA A 47 0.38 -13.86 -27.59
N VAL A 48 -0.64 -13.65 -28.45
CA VAL A 48 -1.29 -12.33 -28.61
C VAL A 48 -1.86 -11.86 -27.27
N LEU A 49 -2.53 -12.74 -26.53
CA LEU A 49 -3.17 -12.39 -25.25
C LEU A 49 -2.14 -11.93 -24.21
N HIS A 50 -1.00 -12.61 -24.11
CA HIS A 50 0.10 -12.21 -23.24
C HIS A 50 0.65 -10.84 -23.64
N MET A 51 0.89 -10.60 -24.92
CA MET A 51 1.36 -9.30 -25.42
C MET A 51 0.36 -8.17 -25.10
N ARG A 52 -0.96 -8.40 -25.25
CA ARG A 52 -2.02 -7.43 -24.93
C ARG A 52 -2.10 -7.08 -23.45
N SER A 53 -1.76 -8.04 -22.57
CA SER A 53 -1.74 -7.82 -21.12
C SER A 53 -0.49 -7.05 -20.62
N GLY A 54 0.42 -6.69 -21.53
CA GLY A 54 1.69 -6.04 -21.20
C GLY A 54 2.82 -6.99 -20.83
N ARG A 55 2.69 -8.29 -21.13
CA ARG A 55 3.81 -9.22 -20.96
C ARG A 55 4.78 -9.12 -22.13
N ARG A 56 6.06 -9.30 -21.81
CA ARG A 56 7.19 -9.38 -22.74
C ARG A 56 8.01 -10.63 -22.46
N SER A 57 8.93 -10.96 -23.38
CA SER A 57 9.69 -12.22 -23.30
C SER A 57 10.63 -12.30 -22.09
N GLN A 58 11.15 -11.15 -21.64
CA GLN A 58 12.14 -11.03 -20.56
C GLN A 58 11.55 -11.02 -19.14
N GLY A 59 10.23 -10.90 -19.01
CA GLY A 59 9.58 -10.88 -17.71
C GLY A 59 8.29 -10.08 -17.68
N SER A 60 7.54 -10.25 -16.59
CA SER A 60 6.29 -9.55 -16.34
C SER A 60 6.23 -9.19 -14.86
N SER A 61 6.72 -8.00 -14.52
CA SER A 61 6.55 -7.40 -13.20
C SER A 61 5.45 -6.35 -13.24
N ARG A 62 4.59 -6.33 -12.21
CA ARG A 62 3.65 -5.24 -11.92
C ARG A 62 4.00 -4.48 -10.64
N VAL A 63 5.22 -4.68 -10.14
CA VAL A 63 5.74 -4.00 -8.95
C VAL A 63 6.88 -3.04 -9.29
N ASP A 64 7.46 -3.19 -10.47
CA ASP A 64 8.46 -2.27 -11.01
C ASP A 64 7.74 -1.14 -11.75
N THR A 65 8.01 0.11 -11.38
CA THR A 65 7.46 1.30 -12.05
C THR A 65 7.84 1.34 -13.54
N MET A 66 9.02 0.82 -13.88
CA MET A 66 9.46 0.69 -15.28
C MET A 66 8.93 -0.57 -15.95
N GLY A 67 8.23 -1.43 -15.21
CA GLY A 67 7.56 -2.60 -15.74
C GLY A 67 6.37 -2.24 -16.62
N ILE A 68 6.32 -2.84 -17.81
CA ILE A 68 5.29 -2.58 -18.83
C ILE A 68 3.87 -2.81 -18.30
N GLY A 69 3.70 -3.85 -17.48
CA GLY A 69 2.42 -4.12 -16.83
C GLY A 69 1.97 -2.99 -15.90
N THR A 70 2.89 -2.40 -15.14
CA THR A 70 2.64 -1.28 -14.24
C THR A 70 2.33 0.00 -15.03
N GLN A 71 3.10 0.27 -16.09
CA GLN A 71 2.89 1.45 -16.94
C GLN A 71 1.55 1.41 -17.67
N LEU A 72 1.09 0.24 -18.11
CA LEU A 72 -0.24 0.08 -18.71
C LEU A 72 -1.39 0.25 -17.71
N ASP A 73 -1.18 -0.10 -16.44
CA ASP A 73 -2.18 0.08 -15.39
C ASP A 73 -2.25 1.52 -14.87
N GLY A 74 -1.17 2.29 -15.01
CA GLY A 74 -1.05 3.63 -14.43
C GLY A 74 -1.05 3.64 -12.91
N SER A 75 -0.79 2.49 -12.26
CA SER A 75 -0.80 2.38 -10.80
C SER A 75 0.42 2.98 -10.11
N SER A 76 1.50 3.18 -10.87
CA SER A 76 2.75 3.79 -10.40
C SER A 76 3.32 4.65 -11.51
N SER A 77 3.85 5.82 -11.15
CA SER A 77 4.55 6.73 -12.04
C SER A 77 5.93 7.08 -11.48
N VAL A 78 6.85 7.47 -12.35
CA VAL A 78 8.10 8.13 -11.95
C VAL A 78 7.82 9.63 -11.92
N LEU A 79 8.06 10.26 -10.78
CA LEU A 79 7.93 11.71 -10.59
C LEU A 79 9.32 12.31 -10.41
N SER A 80 9.50 13.56 -10.84
CA SER A 80 10.75 14.29 -10.62
C SER A 80 10.74 14.89 -9.22
N PHE A 81 11.91 14.97 -8.56
CA PHE A 81 12.00 15.74 -7.32
C PHE A 81 11.80 17.24 -7.53
N GLU A 82 12.03 17.72 -8.75
CA GLU A 82 11.78 19.12 -9.16
C GLU A 82 10.32 19.37 -9.55
N GLU A 83 9.46 18.36 -9.47
CA GLU A 83 8.04 18.53 -9.80
C GLU A 83 7.35 19.39 -8.74
N GLU A 84 6.64 20.43 -9.18
CA GLU A 84 5.86 21.33 -8.33
C GLU A 84 4.63 20.59 -7.79
N VAL A 85 4.54 20.43 -6.48
CA VAL A 85 3.47 19.67 -5.80
C VAL A 85 2.59 20.53 -4.90
N GLY A 86 3.01 21.77 -4.65
CA GLY A 86 2.32 22.70 -3.79
C GLY A 86 2.87 24.12 -3.95
N TYR A 87 2.43 25.00 -3.07
CA TYR A 87 2.84 26.41 -3.09
C TYR A 87 2.93 26.91 -1.65
N ASP A 88 4.03 27.60 -1.34
CA ASP A 88 4.27 28.21 -0.05
C ASP A 88 3.81 29.68 -0.09
N PRO A 89 2.71 30.05 0.60
CA PRO A 89 2.22 31.43 0.61
C PRO A 89 3.10 32.38 1.43
N GLU A 90 3.98 31.90 2.32
CA GLU A 90 4.88 32.75 3.11
C GLU A 90 6.12 33.15 2.32
N LEU A 91 6.65 32.22 1.53
CA LEU A 91 7.84 32.43 0.70
C LEU A 91 7.52 32.87 -0.74
N ASP A 92 6.24 32.81 -1.14
CA ASP A 92 5.77 33.12 -2.51
C ASP A 92 6.42 32.23 -3.59
N GLU A 93 6.71 30.98 -3.25
CA GLU A 93 7.45 30.04 -4.11
C GLU A 93 6.73 28.69 -4.26
N PRO A 94 6.83 28.04 -5.45
CA PRO A 94 6.31 26.69 -5.64
C PRO A 94 7.13 25.67 -4.84
N ILE A 95 6.44 24.79 -4.13
CA ILE A 95 7.07 23.71 -3.36
C ILE A 95 7.29 22.52 -4.27
N THR A 96 8.55 22.09 -4.39
CA THR A 96 8.90 20.90 -5.15
C THR A 96 8.69 19.62 -4.33
N LEU A 97 8.53 18.49 -5.01
CA LEU A 97 8.39 17.18 -4.36
C LEU A 97 9.59 16.86 -3.45
N GLY A 98 10.79 17.28 -3.86
CA GLY A 98 12.02 17.15 -3.08
C GLY A 98 11.97 17.93 -1.77
N GLN A 99 11.52 19.19 -1.82
CA GLN A 99 11.37 20.03 -0.62
C GLN A 99 10.31 19.48 0.33
N LEU A 100 9.17 19.02 -0.20
CA LEU A 100 8.10 18.40 0.59
C LEU A 100 8.61 17.18 1.37
N LEU A 101 9.43 16.33 0.73
CA LEU A 101 9.99 15.13 1.36
C LEU A 101 11.15 15.42 2.31
N ALA A 102 11.89 16.50 2.07
CA ALA A 102 12.98 16.96 2.92
C ALA A 102 12.50 17.81 4.12
N SER A 103 11.21 18.17 4.15
CA SER A 103 10.65 18.96 5.24
C SER A 103 10.81 18.22 6.58
N GLU A 104 11.52 18.86 7.52
CA GLU A 104 11.61 18.44 8.92
C GLU A 104 10.41 18.93 9.74
N HIS A 105 9.42 19.57 9.10
CA HIS A 105 8.20 19.98 9.76
C HIS A 105 7.50 18.76 10.36
N GLU A 106 7.03 18.95 11.58
CA GLU A 106 6.32 17.93 12.34
C GLU A 106 5.06 17.49 11.58
N ASP A 107 4.74 16.18 11.58
CA ASP A 107 3.53 15.67 10.92
C ASP A 107 2.31 16.47 11.43
N PRO A 108 1.40 16.95 10.56
CA PRO A 108 0.22 17.71 10.98
C PRO A 108 -0.61 17.00 12.05
N SER A 109 -0.55 15.67 12.11
CA SER A 109 -1.15 14.86 13.19
C SER A 109 -0.53 15.14 14.58
N MET A 110 0.79 15.34 14.62
CA MET A 110 1.57 15.64 15.81
C MET A 110 1.44 17.13 16.22
N GLU A 111 1.36 18.03 15.23
CA GLU A 111 1.05 19.44 15.48
C GLU A 111 -0.37 19.61 16.05
N ALA A 112 -1.37 18.94 15.48
CA ALA A 112 -2.74 18.92 16.00
C ALA A 112 -2.81 18.32 17.41
N ALA A 113 -2.07 17.25 17.69
CA ALA A 113 -2.00 16.65 19.02
C ALA A 113 -1.33 17.56 20.06
N ARG A 114 -0.41 18.44 19.65
CA ARG A 114 0.24 19.46 20.51
C ARG A 114 -0.63 20.69 20.75
N ASN A 115 -1.44 21.07 19.76
CA ASN A 115 -2.35 22.22 19.86
C ASN A 115 -3.62 21.91 20.65
N LEU A 116 -3.94 20.63 20.90
CA LEU A 116 -5.01 20.28 21.83
C LEU A 116 -4.56 20.47 23.27
N ASP A 117 -5.22 21.38 23.99
CA ASP A 117 -5.10 21.47 25.45
C ASP A 117 -5.79 20.27 26.09
N TRP A 118 -5.05 19.16 26.18
CA TRP A 118 -5.53 17.91 26.78
C TRP A 118 -5.94 18.08 28.24
N GLU A 119 -5.35 19.04 28.97
CA GLU A 119 -5.71 19.29 30.36
C GLU A 119 -7.09 19.95 30.45
N LEU A 120 -7.34 20.99 29.64
CA LEU A 120 -8.65 21.63 29.56
C LEU A 120 -9.72 20.70 29.01
N PHE A 121 -9.39 19.91 27.97
CA PHE A 121 -10.31 18.93 27.37
C PHE A 121 -10.73 17.87 28.40
N LEU A 122 -9.78 17.30 29.14
CA LEU A 122 -10.09 16.31 30.17
C LEU A 122 -10.78 16.91 31.40
N ALA A 123 -10.51 18.18 31.73
CA ALA A 123 -11.16 18.87 32.85
C ALA A 123 -12.63 19.25 32.56
N THR A 124 -12.97 19.47 31.29
CA THR A 124 -14.33 19.84 30.85
C THR A 124 -15.23 18.64 30.56
N HIS A 125 -14.66 17.45 30.38
CA HIS A 125 -15.40 16.22 30.04
C HIS A 125 -15.41 15.21 31.20
N ASP A 126 -16.29 14.20 31.09
CA ASP A 126 -16.39 13.12 32.08
C ASP A 126 -15.04 12.40 32.26
N TYR A 127 -14.68 12.05 33.51
CA TYR A 127 -13.42 11.36 33.84
C TYR A 127 -13.21 10.07 33.03
N ARG A 128 -14.31 9.46 32.56
CA ARG A 128 -14.31 8.30 31.66
C ARG A 128 -13.60 8.54 30.33
N TYR A 129 -13.52 9.78 29.85
CA TYR A 129 -12.79 10.13 28.62
C TYR A 129 -11.29 9.87 28.83
N GLY A 130 -10.75 10.27 29.98
CA GLY A 130 -9.36 10.01 30.36
C GLY A 130 -9.06 8.51 30.50
N VAL A 131 -10.02 7.72 30.98
CA VAL A 131 -9.91 6.26 31.07
C VAL A 131 -9.79 5.62 29.68
N ILE A 132 -10.62 6.06 28.73
CA ILE A 132 -10.59 5.57 27.35
C ILE A 132 -9.28 5.96 26.66
N ILE A 133 -8.87 7.24 26.78
CA ILE A 133 -7.64 7.76 26.16
C ILE A 133 -6.41 7.03 26.72
N LYS A 134 -6.31 6.87 28.04
CA LYS A 134 -5.23 6.13 28.69
C LYS A 134 -5.18 4.67 28.22
N GLY A 135 -6.34 4.02 28.12
CA GLY A 135 -6.46 2.66 27.61
C GLY A 135 -5.97 2.52 26.17
N MET A 136 -6.29 3.49 25.31
CA MET A 136 -5.82 3.53 23.92
C MET A 136 -4.32 3.81 23.82
N ALA A 137 -3.80 4.74 24.62
CA ALA A 137 -2.36 5.08 24.67
C ALA A 137 -1.50 3.90 25.11
N GLU A 138 -2.02 3.05 26.01
CA GLU A 138 -1.37 1.81 26.45
C GLU A 138 -1.58 0.63 25.49
N GLY A 139 -2.27 0.85 24.35
CA GLY A 139 -2.51 -0.17 23.33
C GLY A 139 -3.55 -1.23 23.70
N ARG A 140 -4.38 -0.99 24.74
CA ARG A 140 -5.42 -1.93 25.17
C ARG A 140 -6.68 -1.80 24.32
N SER A 141 -7.43 -2.89 24.19
CA SER A 141 -8.73 -2.82 23.50
C SER A 141 -9.78 -2.12 24.37
N LEU A 142 -10.80 -1.54 23.73
CA LEU A 142 -11.92 -0.91 24.46
C LEU A 142 -12.70 -1.92 25.33
N LYS A 143 -12.64 -3.20 24.98
CA LYS A 143 -13.25 -4.28 25.75
C LYS A 143 -12.46 -4.58 27.03
N ASP A 144 -11.13 -4.57 26.94
CA ASP A 144 -10.26 -4.83 28.10
C ASP A 144 -10.31 -3.66 29.09
N THR A 145 -10.39 -2.43 28.58
CA THR A 145 -10.55 -1.22 29.40
C THR A 145 -11.90 -1.17 30.11
N ALA A 146 -12.99 -1.57 29.43
CA ALA A 146 -14.31 -1.70 30.05
C ALA A 146 -14.35 -2.76 31.14
N THR A 147 -13.74 -3.92 30.88
CA THR A 147 -13.66 -5.00 31.85
C THR A 147 -12.82 -4.60 33.08
N ALA A 148 -11.71 -3.88 32.86
CA ALA A 148 -10.82 -3.42 33.94
C ALA A 148 -11.46 -2.37 34.86
N GLN A 149 -12.45 -1.62 34.37
CA GLN A 149 -13.14 -0.56 35.11
C GLN A 149 -14.53 -0.98 35.63
N GLY A 150 -14.95 -2.21 35.33
CA GLY A 150 -16.28 -2.71 35.71
C GLY A 150 -17.43 -2.00 34.98
N GLU A 151 -17.14 -1.36 33.84
CA GLU A 151 -18.12 -0.60 33.08
C GLU A 151 -18.75 -1.41 31.95
N TRP A 152 -19.97 -1.02 31.58
CA TRP A 152 -20.72 -1.66 30.52
C TRP A 152 -20.17 -1.28 29.14
N TYR A 153 -19.67 -2.28 28.39
CA TYR A 153 -18.99 -2.08 27.10
C TYR A 153 -19.77 -1.25 26.07
N PRO A 154 -21.08 -1.47 25.81
CA PRO A 154 -21.85 -0.62 24.90
C PRO A 154 -21.95 0.84 25.35
N GLY A 155 -22.01 1.10 26.66
CA GLY A 155 -21.99 2.44 27.21
C GLY A 155 -20.65 3.13 26.97
N MET A 156 -19.53 2.42 27.20
CA MET A 156 -18.19 2.89 26.89
C MET A 156 -18.00 3.17 25.38
N TRP A 157 -18.59 2.34 24.53
CA TRP A 157 -18.54 2.52 23.07
C TRP A 157 -19.30 3.77 22.62
N ALA A 158 -20.51 4.01 23.16
CA ALA A 158 -21.25 5.24 22.90
C ALA A 158 -20.49 6.49 23.39
N LEU A 159 -19.84 6.37 24.55
CA LEU A 159 -19.03 7.44 25.15
C LEU A 159 -17.77 7.73 24.34
N LYS A 160 -17.12 6.70 23.78
CA LYS A 160 -16.01 6.82 22.83
C LYS A 160 -16.43 7.57 21.56
N ASN A 161 -17.62 7.27 21.02
CA ASN A 161 -18.09 7.93 19.79
C ASN A 161 -18.38 9.42 20.03
N ARG A 162 -19.01 9.75 21.17
CA ARG A 162 -19.22 11.14 21.58
C ARG A 162 -17.89 11.86 21.78
N MET A 163 -16.92 11.22 22.46
CA MET A 163 -15.56 11.74 22.58
C MET A 163 -14.92 12.01 21.22
N ALA A 164 -15.12 11.14 20.23
CA ALA A 164 -14.60 11.36 18.88
C ALA A 164 -15.28 12.52 18.14
N GLU A 165 -16.53 12.84 18.46
CA GLU A 165 -17.24 14.02 17.96
C GLU A 165 -16.72 15.30 18.63
N ASP A 166 -16.58 15.29 19.96
CA ASP A 166 -16.10 16.44 20.74
C ASP A 166 -14.64 16.78 20.38
N VAL A 167 -13.78 15.76 20.20
CA VAL A 167 -12.41 15.94 19.69
C VAL A 167 -12.42 16.50 18.26
N ARG A 168 -13.41 16.13 17.44
CA ARG A 168 -13.53 16.64 16.07
C ARG A 168 -13.94 18.11 16.03
N GLU A 169 -14.86 18.50 16.90
CA GLU A 169 -15.27 19.89 17.07
C GLU A 169 -14.11 20.75 17.58
N TYR A 170 -13.32 20.23 18.53
CA TYR A 170 -12.21 20.97 19.14
C TYR A 170 -10.99 21.13 18.21
N LEU A 171 -10.65 20.11 17.41
CA LEU A 171 -9.51 20.14 16.48
C LEU A 171 -9.85 20.79 15.12
N GLY A 172 -11.13 20.92 14.79
CA GLY A 172 -11.59 21.30 13.45
C GLY A 172 -11.58 20.12 12.47
N GLU A 173 -12.55 20.12 11.54
CA GLU A 173 -12.73 19.01 10.58
C GLU A 173 -11.55 18.87 9.61
N GLU A 174 -10.89 19.97 9.25
CA GLU A 174 -9.78 19.97 8.29
C GLU A 174 -8.52 19.28 8.83
N ALA A 175 -8.11 19.58 10.07
CA ALA A 175 -6.93 18.97 10.69
C ALA A 175 -7.07 17.44 10.89
N ILE A 176 -8.29 16.97 11.16
CA ILE A 176 -8.57 15.53 11.27
C ILE A 176 -8.64 14.88 9.89
N ALA A 177 -9.25 15.54 8.91
CA ALA A 177 -9.29 15.02 7.54
C ALA A 177 -7.87 14.87 6.96
N GLU A 178 -6.98 15.80 7.26
CA GLU A 178 -5.60 15.79 6.81
C GLU A 178 -4.74 14.74 7.53
N SER A 179 -4.86 14.60 8.86
CA SER A 179 -4.14 13.57 9.63
C SER A 179 -4.57 12.13 9.31
N VAL A 180 -5.85 11.91 8.96
CA VAL A 180 -6.35 10.58 8.54
C VAL A 180 -6.04 10.29 7.07
N ARG A 181 -5.65 11.31 6.28
CA ARG A 181 -5.29 11.16 4.87
C ARG A 181 -3.99 10.36 4.76
N THR A 182 -4.10 9.04 4.80
CA THR A 182 -2.97 8.15 4.55
C THR A 182 -2.43 8.49 3.17
N PRO A 183 -1.18 8.99 3.06
CA PRO A 183 -0.60 9.28 1.76
C PRO A 183 -0.64 7.99 0.94
N GLN A 184 -1.11 8.05 -0.31
CA GLN A 184 -1.33 6.82 -1.10
C GLN A 184 -0.04 5.98 -1.24
N TRP A 185 1.12 6.62 -1.18
CA TRP A 185 2.43 5.96 -1.16
C TRP A 185 2.70 5.17 0.15
N LYS A 186 2.13 5.56 1.28
CA LYS A 186 2.27 4.85 2.56
C LYS A 186 1.35 3.62 2.62
N ALA A 187 0.20 3.67 1.96
CA ALA A 187 -0.71 2.53 1.81
C ALA A 187 -0.10 1.39 0.98
N SER A 188 0.62 1.72 -0.10
CA SER A 188 1.35 0.72 -0.91
C SER A 188 2.50 0.07 -0.13
N ILE A 189 3.26 0.85 0.65
CA ILE A 189 4.33 0.34 1.53
C ILE A 189 3.77 -0.61 2.61
N ASN A 190 2.69 -0.24 3.29
CA ASN A 190 2.08 -1.09 4.31
C ASN A 190 1.57 -2.41 3.71
N ARG A 191 0.89 -2.34 2.55
CA ARG A 191 0.45 -3.52 1.81
C ARG A 191 1.61 -4.42 1.40
N ASP A 192 2.73 -3.84 0.98
CA ASP A 192 3.90 -4.60 0.54
C ASP A 192 4.68 -5.18 1.72
N ARG A 193 4.73 -4.49 2.87
CA ARG A 193 5.22 -5.04 4.15
C ARG A 193 4.39 -6.23 4.61
N GLU A 194 3.06 -6.11 4.56
CA GLU A 194 2.12 -7.18 4.94
C GLU A 194 2.25 -8.40 4.00
N LYS A 195 2.33 -8.18 2.68
CA LYS A 195 2.62 -9.25 1.71
C LYS A 195 3.95 -9.94 2.00
N THR A 196 4.97 -9.18 2.40
CA THR A 196 6.30 -9.71 2.71
C THR A 196 6.27 -10.53 4.00
N ALA A 197 5.57 -10.05 5.03
CA ALA A 197 5.33 -10.80 6.26
C ALA A 197 4.60 -12.12 5.99
N CYS A 198 3.49 -12.10 5.22
CA CYS A 198 2.77 -13.32 4.84
C CYS A 198 3.59 -14.30 3.97
N ARG A 199 4.60 -13.81 3.23
CA ARG A 199 5.54 -14.66 2.49
C ARG A 199 6.59 -15.27 3.43
N ALA A 200 7.09 -14.51 4.39
CA ALA A 200 8.03 -14.99 5.39
C ALA A 200 7.41 -16.06 6.30
N ASP A 201 6.17 -15.86 6.74
CA ASP A 201 5.45 -16.86 7.54
C ASP A 201 5.20 -18.14 6.76
N ARG A 202 4.75 -18.05 5.50
CA ARG A 202 4.61 -19.25 4.65
C ARG A 202 5.91 -20.03 4.47
N ARG A 203 7.06 -19.34 4.37
CA ARG A 203 8.38 -20.00 4.31
C ARG A 203 8.76 -20.69 5.62
N ARG A 204 8.45 -20.07 6.76
CA ARG A 204 8.65 -20.68 8.09
C ARG A 204 7.78 -21.92 8.28
N THR A 205 6.52 -21.90 7.83
CA THR A 205 5.63 -23.06 7.90
C THR A 205 6.03 -24.19 6.95
N GLN A 206 6.80 -23.89 5.90
CA GLN A 206 7.23 -24.86 4.88
C GLN A 206 8.64 -25.43 5.11
N GLN A 207 9.42 -24.91 6.06
CA GLN A 207 10.68 -25.54 6.47
C GLN A 207 10.36 -26.76 7.35
N PRO A 208 10.71 -28.00 6.92
CA PRO A 208 10.61 -29.16 7.79
C PRO A 208 11.59 -28.97 8.95
N THR A 209 11.12 -29.17 10.17
CA THR A 209 12.00 -29.33 11.33
C THR A 209 12.90 -30.54 11.08
N GLU A 210 14.15 -30.30 10.65
CA GLU A 210 15.19 -31.32 10.70
C GLU A 210 15.46 -31.63 12.18
N VAL A 211 14.83 -32.70 12.65
CA VAL A 211 15.12 -33.32 13.94
C VAL A 211 16.48 -34.00 13.82
N ASN A 212 17.52 -33.31 14.27
CA ASN A 212 18.81 -33.91 14.59
C ASN A 212 18.63 -34.89 15.76
N GLY A 213 18.60 -36.19 15.45
CA GLY A 213 18.68 -37.29 16.42
C GLY A 213 20.00 -38.04 16.24
N SER A 214 20.89 -37.85 17.22
CA SER A 214 22.28 -38.31 17.26
C SER A 214 22.51 -39.80 17.02
N ARG A 215 23.68 -40.06 16.40
CA ARG A 215 24.46 -41.29 16.52
C ARG A 215 24.57 -41.75 17.99
N ALA A 216 24.24 -43.01 18.23
CA ALA A 216 24.92 -43.91 19.16
C ALA A 216 24.83 -45.33 18.56
#